data_AF-A0A2N2SZM2-F1
#
_entry.id   AF-A0A2N2SZM2-F1
#
_cell.length_a   1.000
_cell.length_b   1.000
_cell.length_c   1.000
_cell.angle_alpha   90.00
_cell.angle_beta   90.00
_cell.angle_gamma   90.00
#
_symmetry.space_group_name_H-M   'P 1'
#
loop_
_entity.id
_entity.type
_entity.pdbx_description
1 polymer ?
#
loop_
_entity_poly.entity_id
_entity_poly.type
_entity_poly.pdbx_seq_one_letter_code
_entity_poly.pdbx_strand_id
1 'polypeptide(L)' 'MKVKFWGVRGSIASPGPNTVRYGGNTTCIEIRTDNNGLIIIDAGTGIFPLSQTLLNELPVT' A
#
# COMPACT_ATOMS: atom_id res chain seq x y z
N MET A 1 -15.14 7.70 0.73
CA MET A 1 -13.79 7.34 1.21
C MET A 1 -13.42 5.96 0.68
N LYS A 2 -12.17 5.74 0.26
CA LYS A 2 -11.64 4.43 -0.18
C LYS A 2 -10.36 4.09 0.57
N VAL A 3 -10.17 2.81 0.90
CA VAL A 3 -8.98 2.30 1.59
C VAL A 3 -8.39 1.15 0.76
N LYS A 4 -7.08 1.18 0.54
CA LYS A 4 -6.34 0.10 -0.15
C LYS A 4 -5.14 -0.32 0.69
N PHE A 5 -4.97 -1.63 0.84
CA PHE A 5 -3.85 -2.23 1.55
C PHE A 5 -2.78 -2.64 0.53
N TRP A 6 -1.62 -2.01 0.61
CA TRP A 6 -0.44 -2.34 -0.22
C TRP A 6 0.48 -3.35 0.47
N GLY A 7 0.37 -3.44 1.80
CA GLY A 7 0.94 -4.50 2.60
C GLY A 7 0.17 -4.69 3.90
N VAL A 8 0.12 -5.92 4.39
CA VAL A 8 -0.67 -6.34 5.56
C VAL A 8 0.12 -7.24 6.53
N ARG A 9 1.40 -7.50 6.23
CA ARG A 9 2.29 -8.20 7.16
C ARG A 9 2.78 -7.24 8.23
N GLY A 10 3.04 -7.77 9.42
CA GLY A 10 3.63 -7.01 10.52
C GLY A 10 5.11 -6.69 10.24
N SER A 11 5.95 -6.81 11.26
CA SER A 11 7.35 -6.39 11.20
C SER A 11 8.20 -7.08 10.12
N ILE A 12 7.81 -8.28 9.69
CA ILE A 12 8.60 -9.11 8.76
C ILE A 12 7.79 -9.35 7.48
N ALA A 13 8.35 -8.95 6.34
CA ALA A 13 7.81 -9.31 5.04
C ALA A 13 7.85 -10.84 4.89
N SER A 14 6.74 -11.44 4.48
CA SER A 14 6.63 -12.89 4.34
C SER A 14 6.11 -13.23 2.95
N PRO A 15 6.90 -12.99 1.88
CA PRO A 15 6.53 -13.39 0.52
C PRO A 15 6.71 -14.90 0.32
N GLY A 16 5.78 -15.55 -0.37
CA GLY A 16 5.92 -16.96 -0.75
C GLY A 16 4.58 -17.64 -1.09
N PRO A 17 4.62 -18.85 -1.68
CA PRO A 17 3.41 -19.57 -2.10
C PRO A 17 2.41 -19.81 -0.95
N ASN A 18 2.92 -20.02 0.27
CA ASN A 18 2.10 -20.29 1.45
C ASN A 18 1.43 -19.03 2.02
N THR A 19 1.91 -17.84 1.69
CA THR A 19 1.48 -16.56 2.26
C THR A 19 0.87 -15.61 1.23
N VAL A 20 0.97 -15.93 -0.07
CA VAL A 20 0.53 -15.07 -1.17
C VAL A 20 -0.96 -14.74 -1.13
N ARG A 21 -1.81 -15.61 -0.58
CA ARG A 21 -3.26 -15.39 -0.47
C ARG A 21 -3.61 -14.03 0.14
N TYR A 22 -2.82 -13.58 1.11
CA TYR A 22 -3.03 -12.29 1.79
C TYR A 22 -1.93 -11.27 1.50
N GLY A 23 -0.95 -11.61 0.66
CA GLY A 23 0.20 -10.74 0.33
C GLY A 23 1.44 -10.99 1.20
N GLY A 24 2.58 -10.47 0.74
CA GLY A 24 3.89 -10.63 1.39
C GLY A 24 4.49 -9.35 1.97
N ASN A 25 3.93 -8.19 1.62
CA ASN A 25 4.47 -6.89 2.00
C ASN A 25 4.11 -6.50 3.44
N THR A 26 5.04 -5.80 4.12
CA THR A 26 4.76 -5.17 5.41
C THR A 26 3.87 -3.95 5.24
N THR A 27 3.22 -3.54 6.34
CA THR A 27 2.16 -2.53 6.38
C THR A 27 2.41 -1.31 5.51
N CYS A 28 1.47 -1.04 4.62
CA CYS A 28 1.35 0.23 3.92
C CYS A 28 -0.10 0.36 3.45
N ILE A 29 -0.76 1.44 3.83
CA ILE A 29 -2.18 1.66 3.56
C ILE A 29 -2.35 3.02 2.87
N GLU A 30 -3.07 2.99 1.76
CA GLU A 30 -3.53 4.19 1.06
C GLU A 30 -4.98 4.48 1.45
N ILE A 31 -5.26 5.72 1.82
CA ILE A 31 -6.62 6.22 2.01
C ILE A 31 -6.84 7.37 1.03
N ARG A 32 -7.90 7.25 0.23
CA ARG A 32 -8.43 8.33 -0.60
C ARG A 32 -9.69 8.88 0.04
N THR A 33 -9.66 10.15 0.43
CA THR A 33 -10.81 10.84 1.01
C THR A 33 -11.83 11.20 -0.07
N ASP A 34 -13.02 11.63 0.33
CA ASP A 34 -14.06 12.04 -0.63
C ASP A 34 -13.71 13.35 -1.39
N ASN A 35 -12.81 14.17 -0.84
CA ASN A 35 -12.25 15.35 -1.50
C ASN A 35 -10.91 15.05 -2.22
N ASN A 36 -10.68 13.80 -2.62
CA ASN A 36 -9.50 13.33 -3.36
C ASN A 36 -8.15 13.44 -2.62
N GLY A 37 -8.15 13.78 -1.34
CA GLY A 37 -6.94 13.79 -0.52
C GLY A 37 -6.33 12.39 -0.38
N LEU A 38 -4.99 12.33 -0.45
CA LEU A 38 -4.20 11.13 -0.26
C LEU A 38 -3.59 11.11 1.15
N ILE A 39 -3.89 10.05 1.90
CA ILE A 39 -3.22 9.75 3.17
C ILE A 39 -2.53 8.39 3.03
N ILE A 40 -1.25 8.34 3.41
CA ILE A 40 -0.47 7.10 3.45
C ILE A 40 -0.18 6.80 4.92
N ILE A 41 -0.60 5.62 5.38
CA ILE A 41 -0.33 5.13 6.74
C ILE A 41 0.72 4.03 6.64
N ASP A 42 1.84 4.26 7.32
CA ASP A 42 3.05 3.45 7.29
C ASP A 42 3.71 3.38 5.90
N ALA A 43 5.02 3.12 5.90
CA ALA A 43 5.85 3.00 4.72
C ALA A 43 6.69 1.72 4.77
N GLY A 44 6.07 0.62 5.21
CA GLY A 44 6.63 -0.72 5.07
C GLY A 44 6.86 -1.09 3.60
N THR A 45 7.24 -2.34 3.32
CA THR A 45 7.60 -2.77 1.96
C THR A 45 6.46 -2.63 0.94
N GLY A 46 5.21 -2.48 1.40
CA GLY A 46 4.08 -2.13 0.54
C GLY A 46 4.18 -0.72 -0.07
N ILE A 47 5.06 0.16 0.40
CA ILE A 47 5.29 1.50 -0.17
C ILE A 47 5.78 1.41 -1.62
N PHE A 48 6.49 0.34 -1.98
CA PHE A 48 7.03 0.17 -3.33
C PHE A 48 5.93 -0.01 -4.39
N PRO A 49 5.01 -1.00 -4.30
CA PRO A 49 3.92 -1.09 -5.26
C PRO A 49 2.94 0.09 -5.22
N LEU A 50 2.76 0.74 -4.05
CA LEU A 50 2.02 2.00 -3.97
C LEU A 50 2.68 3.07 -4.85
N SER A 51 3.98 3.29 -4.70
CA SER A 51 4.69 4.32 -5.48
C SER A 51 4.64 4.04 -6.97
N GLN A 52 4.79 2.78 -7.40
CA GLN A 52 4.63 2.41 -8.81
C GLN A 52 3.25 2.76 -9.36
N THR A 53 2.21 2.69 -8.53
CA THR A 53 0.85 3.08 -8.93
C THR A 53 0.71 4.59 -8.99
N LEU A 54 1.19 5.31 -7.98
CA LEU A 54 1.12 6.78 -7.91
C LEU A 54 1.93 7.48 -9.01
N LEU A 55 3.02 6.87 -9.48
CA LEU A 55 3.83 7.41 -10.59
C LEU A 55 2.98 7.60 -11.86
N ASN A 56 1.97 6.75 -12.09
CA ASN A 56 1.07 6.87 -13.23
C ASN A 56 0.00 7.98 -13.03
N GLU A 57 -0.08 8.56 -11.84
CA GLU A 57 -1.07 9.58 -11.44
C GLU A 57 -0.41 10.95 -11.21
N LEU A 58 0.84 11.16 -11.68
CA LEU A 58 1.56 12.41 -11.45
C LEU A 58 0.94 13.60 -12.21
N PRO A 59 0.88 14.81 -11.60
CA PRO A 59 1.27 15.10 -10.21
C PRO A 59 0.26 14.51 -9.21
N VAL A 60 0.76 13.87 -8.15
CA VAL A 60 -0.09 13.39 -7.08
C VAL A 60 -0.70 14.60 -6.37
N THR A 61 -2.02 14.72 -6.43
CA THR A 61 -2.81 15.80 -5.81
C THR A 61 -3.72 15.26 -4.73
#